data_AF-A0A962MHI3-F1
#
_entry.id   AF-A0A962MHI3-F1
#
_cell.length_a   1.000
_cell.length_b   1.000
_cell.length_c   1.000
_cell.angle_alpha   90.00
_cell.angle_beta   90.00
_cell.angle_gamma   90.00
#
_symmetry.space_group_name_H-M   'P 1'
#
loop_
_entity.id
_entity.type
_entity.pdbx_description
1 polymer ?
#
loop_
_entity_poly.entity_id
_entity_poly.type
_entity_poly.pdbx_seq_one_letter_code
_entity_poly.pdbx_strand_id
1 'polypeptide(L)'
;MSSTLPDSDLPRAQPMPGDLAMWFFIFAELLVFGIFFLAYAFARANDPALFTAGQQTIDQTAGAINTMLLITSSYAVAQAVSAIKRDALAHCLRWLGLAIGL
;
A
#
# COMPACT_ATOMS: atom_id res chain seq x y z
N MET A 1 55.89 -5.29 5.55
CA MET A 1 55.44 -5.02 4.17
C MET A 1 54.29 -5.98 3.87
N SER A 2 53.13 -5.74 4.48
CA SER A 2 51.89 -6.48 4.26
C SER A 2 50.92 -5.52 3.61
N SER A 3 50.64 -5.79 2.33
CA SER A 3 49.75 -5.03 1.46
C SER A 3 48.39 -4.79 2.12
N THR A 4 48.16 -3.56 2.62
CA THR A 4 46.80 -3.07 2.89
C THR A 4 46.17 -2.84 1.53
N LEU A 5 45.46 -3.84 1.02
CA LEU A 5 44.59 -3.65 -0.13
C LEU A 5 43.64 -2.49 0.21
N PRO A 6 43.50 -1.48 -0.65
CA PRO A 6 42.50 -0.44 -0.44
C PRO A 6 41.15 -1.13 -0.36
N ASP A 7 40.44 -0.93 0.75
CA ASP A 7 39.04 -1.33 0.87
C ASP A 7 38.32 -0.76 -0.34
N SER A 8 37.92 -1.64 -1.26
CA SER A 8 37.15 -1.23 -2.42
C SER A 8 35.82 -0.70 -1.89
N ASP A 9 35.68 0.62 -1.89
CA ASP A 9 34.42 1.35 -1.66
C ASP A 9 33.44 1.05 -2.80
N LEU A 10 33.09 -0.23 -2.98
CA LEU A 10 31.98 -0.63 -3.80
C LEU A 10 30.72 -0.02 -3.16
N PRO A 11 29.90 0.72 -3.92
CA PRO A 11 28.65 1.26 -3.40
C PRO A 11 27.86 0.13 -2.77
N ARG A 12 27.75 0.12 -1.43
CA ARG A 12 26.86 -0.80 -0.74
C ARG A 12 25.47 -0.50 -1.27
N ALA A 13 24.92 -1.42 -2.08
CA ALA A 13 23.55 -1.33 -2.53
C ALA A 13 22.70 -1.08 -1.29
N GLN A 14 22.09 0.11 -1.21
CA GLN A 14 21.25 0.44 -0.08
C GLN A 14 20.14 -0.61 -0.07
N PRO A 15 19.98 -1.41 1.00
CA PRO A 15 18.89 -2.36 1.06
C PRO A 15 17.61 -1.56 0.80
N MET A 16 16.84 -1.98 -0.21
CA MET A 16 15.55 -1.36 -0.47
C MET A 16 14.79 -1.31 0.86
N PRO A 17 14.19 -0.17 1.23
CA PRO A 17 13.39 -0.11 2.44
C PRO A 17 12.20 -1.07 2.29
N GLY A 18 12.30 -2.27 2.89
CA GLY A 18 11.38 -3.39 2.71
C GLY A 18 12.08 -4.64 2.18
N ASP A 19 11.96 -5.74 2.91
CA ASP A 19 12.51 -7.05 2.52
C ASP A 19 11.95 -7.51 1.16
N LEU A 20 12.72 -8.28 0.39
CA LEU A 20 12.31 -8.83 -0.91
C LEU A 20 10.99 -9.62 -0.80
N ALA A 21 10.77 -10.27 0.33
CA ALA A 21 9.53 -10.97 0.66
C ALA A 21 8.30 -10.04 0.64
N MET A 22 8.42 -8.82 1.15
CA MET A 22 7.32 -7.84 1.18
C MET A 22 6.92 -7.41 -0.23
N TRP A 23 7.91 -7.22 -1.12
CA TRP A 23 7.64 -6.91 -2.52
C TRP A 23 6.91 -8.03 -3.24
N PHE A 24 7.35 -9.28 -3.05
CA PHE A 24 6.66 -10.44 -3.63
C PHE A 24 5.21 -10.55 -3.14
N PHE A 25 4.97 -10.32 -1.84
CA PHE A 25 3.63 -10.33 -1.28
C PHE A 25 2.72 -9.25 -1.90
N ILE A 26 3.21 -8.01 -2.03
CA ILE A 26 2.46 -6.93 -2.69
C ILE A 26 2.11 -7.29 -4.14
N PHE A 27 3.04 -7.89 -4.89
CA PHE A 27 2.77 -8.32 -6.27
C PHE A 27 1.77 -9.48 -6.35
N ALA A 28 1.82 -10.43 -5.41
CA ALA A 28 0.87 -11.52 -5.35
C ALA A 28 -0.55 -11.00 -5.12
N GLU A 29 -0.74 -10.12 -4.13
CA GLU A 29 -2.03 -9.45 -3.87
C GLU A 29 -2.50 -8.63 -5.08
N LEU A 30 -1.60 -7.88 -5.72
CA LEU A 30 -1.92 -7.11 -6.93
C LEU A 30 -2.39 -8.02 -8.08
N LEU A 31 -1.77 -9.19 -8.25
CA LEU A 31 -2.17 -10.18 -9.26
C LEU A 31 -3.56 -10.75 -8.95
N VAL A 32 -3.87 -11.03 -7.69
CA VAL A 32 -5.20 -11.48 -7.25
C VAL A 32 -6.26 -10.44 -7.61
N PHE A 33 -6.03 -9.16 -7.26
CA PHE A 33 -6.93 -8.07 -7.67
C PHE A 33 -7.02 -7.91 -9.19
N GLY A 34 -5.91 -8.07 -9.90
CA GLY A 34 -5.86 -8.02 -11.37
C GLY A 34 -6.73 -9.08 -12.03
N ILE A 35 -6.63 -10.33 -11.58
CA ILE A 35 -7.49 -11.44 -12.06
C ILE A 35 -8.95 -11.17 -11.72
N PHE A 36 -9.24 -10.66 -10.51
CA PHE A 36 -10.60 -10.32 -10.10
C PHE A 36 -11.21 -9.23 -11.02
N PHE A 37 -10.46 -8.18 -11.33
CA PHE A 37 -10.91 -7.15 -12.27
C PHE A 37 -11.11 -7.68 -13.69
N LEU A 38 -10.25 -8.59 -14.17
CA LEU A 38 -10.41 -9.22 -15.48
C LEU A 38 -11.69 -10.08 -15.53
N ALA A 39 -11.94 -10.88 -14.49
CA ALA A 39 -13.16 -11.66 -14.35
C ALA A 39 -14.41 -10.77 -14.31
N TYR A 40 -14.36 -9.67 -13.54
CA TYR A 40 -15.43 -8.66 -13.51
C TYR A 40 -15.67 -8.06 -14.90
N ALA A 41 -14.61 -7.66 -15.62
CA ALA A 41 -14.73 -7.06 -16.94
C ALA A 41 -15.36 -8.01 -17.96
N PHE A 42 -14.94 -9.29 -17.94
CA PHE A 42 -15.53 -10.33 -18.79
C PHE A 42 -17.00 -10.57 -18.45
N ALA A 43 -17.34 -10.71 -17.17
CA ALA A 43 -18.72 -10.92 -16.74
C ALA A 43 -19.62 -9.72 -17.12
N ARG A 44 -19.15 -8.48 -16.93
CA ARG A 44 -19.86 -7.27 -17.30
C ARG A 44 -20.06 -7.14 -18.83
N ALA A 45 -19.09 -7.58 -19.62
CA ALA A 45 -19.20 -7.55 -21.09
C ALA A 45 -20.27 -8.53 -21.62
N ASN A 46 -20.47 -9.66 -20.93
CA ASN A 46 -21.47 -10.66 -21.31
C ASN A 46 -22.91 -10.24 -20.94
N ASP A 47 -23.12 -9.58 -19.80
CA ASP A 47 -24.45 -9.13 -19.37
C ASP A 47 -24.44 -7.68 -18.83
N PRO A 48 -24.31 -6.67 -19.71
CA PRO A 48 -24.21 -5.27 -19.28
C PRO A 48 -25.49 -4.76 -18.59
N ALA A 49 -26.65 -5.34 -18.90
CA ALA A 49 -27.93 -4.92 -18.32
C ALA A 49 -28.01 -5.29 -16.83
N LEU A 50 -27.64 -6.53 -16.49
CA LEU A 50 -27.58 -6.99 -15.10
C LEU A 50 -26.64 -6.12 -14.25
N PHE A 51 -25.45 -5.81 -14.77
CA PHE A 51 -24.46 -5.00 -14.06
C PHE A 51 -24.90 -3.54 -13.90
N THR A 52 -25.65 -3.00 -14.85
CA THR A 52 -26.21 -1.62 -14.74
C THR A 52 -27.29 -1.56 -13.67
N ALA A 53 -28.17 -2.56 -13.59
CA ALA A 53 -29.17 -2.65 -12.53
C ALA A 53 -28.51 -2.81 -11.14
N GLY A 54 -27.47 -3.64 -11.03
CA GLY A 54 -26.72 -3.80 -9.78
C GLY A 54 -25.96 -2.55 -9.34
N GLN A 55 -25.50 -1.69 -10.25
CA GLN A 55 -24.86 -0.42 -9.87
C GLN A 55 -25.82 0.53 -9.15
N GLN A 56 -27.11 0.47 -9.45
CA GLN A 56 -28.13 1.32 -8.80
C GLN A 56 -28.40 0.90 -7.35
N THR A 57 -28.03 -0.31 -6.95
CA THR A 57 -28.21 -0.80 -5.58
C THR A 57 -27.04 -0.44 -4.66
N ILE A 58 -25.98 0.20 -5.19
CA ILE A 58 -24.77 0.55 -4.45
C ILE A 58 -24.81 2.02 -4.06
N ASP A 59 -24.59 2.31 -2.77
CA ASP A 59 -24.43 3.66 -2.28
C ASP A 59 -23.04 4.22 -2.63
N GLN A 60 -23.01 5.14 -3.59
CA GLN A 60 -21.79 5.81 -4.04
C GLN A 60 -21.18 6.72 -2.97
N THR A 61 -22.01 7.31 -2.11
CA THR A 61 -21.56 8.19 -1.02
C THR A 61 -20.81 7.40 0.03
N ALA A 62 -21.35 6.24 0.41
CA ALA A 62 -20.69 5.31 1.33
C ALA A 62 -19.33 4.84 0.76
N GLY A 63 -19.27 4.53 -0.54
CA GLY A 63 -18.03 4.20 -1.23
C GLY A 63 -17.00 5.34 -1.20
N ALA A 64 -17.43 6.57 -1.49
CA ALA A 64 -16.55 7.75 -1.48
C ALA A 64 -16.00 8.06 -0.09
N ILE A 65 -16.83 7.95 0.95
CA ILE A 65 -16.41 8.12 2.35
C ILE A 65 -15.34 7.07 2.69
N ASN A 66 -15.56 5.79 2.36
CA ASN A 66 -14.60 4.74 2.63
C ASN A 66 -13.25 5.01 1.93
N THR A 67 -13.26 5.45 0.67
CA THR A 67 -12.03 5.83 -0.03
C THR A 67 -11.30 6.99 0.66
N MET A 68 -12.03 8.02 1.11
CA MET A 68 -11.44 9.14 1.87
C MET A 68 -10.82 8.68 3.19
N LEU A 69 -11.50 7.78 3.92
CA LEU A 69 -10.98 7.20 5.16
C LEU A 69 -9.69 6.41 4.91
N LEU A 70 -9.67 5.53 3.91
CA LEU A 70 -8.49 4.72 3.57
C LEU A 70 -7.28 5.58 3.17
N ILE A 71 -7.49 6.62 2.36
CA ILE A 71 -6.42 7.56 1.97
C ILE A 71 -5.89 8.31 3.19
N THR A 72 -6.78 8.79 4.05
CA THR A 72 -6.40 9.55 5.25
C THR A 72 -5.67 8.68 6.26
N SER A 73 -6.09 7.42 6.44
CA SER A 73 -5.39 6.43 7.27
C SER A 73 -3.99 6.15 6.73
N SER A 74 -3.84 5.95 5.41
CA SER A 74 -2.54 5.76 4.77
C SER A 74 -1.60 6.96 4.98
N TYR A 75 -2.13 8.19 4.88
CA TYR A 75 -1.38 9.41 5.18
C TYR A 75 -0.91 9.45 6.64
N ALA A 76 -1.76 9.06 7.59
CA ALA A 76 -1.39 8.98 9.00
C ALA A 76 -0.26 7.94 9.23
N VAL A 77 -0.30 6.78 8.57
CA VAL A 77 0.80 5.80 8.61
C VAL A 77 2.10 6.39 8.04
N ALA A 78 2.05 7.10 6.91
CA ALA A 78 3.23 7.77 6.35
C ALA A 78 3.84 8.80 7.32
N GLN A 79 3.00 9.56 8.03
CA GLN A 79 3.44 10.49 9.06
C GLN A 79 4.06 9.77 10.27
N ALA A 80 3.52 8.63 10.68
CA ALA A 80 4.10 7.79 11.74
C ALA A 80 5.52 7.31 11.35
N VAL A 81 5.68 6.83 10.10
CA VAL A 81 6.98 6.40 9.55
C VAL A 81 7.97 7.58 9.49
N SER A 82 7.50 8.79 9.17
CA SER A 82 8.34 10.00 9.19
C SER A 82 8.78 10.37 10.61
N ALA A 83 7.89 10.24 11.59
CA ALA A 83 8.17 10.55 13.00
C ALA A 83 9.18 9.58 13.61
N ILE A 84 9.05 8.27 13.37
CA ILE A 84 10.01 7.28 13.89
C ILE A 84 11.41 7.46 13.29
N LYS A 85 11.52 7.88 12.03
CA LYS A 85 12.81 8.24 11.40
C LYS A 85 13.49 9.45 12.05
N ARG A 86 12.75 10.28 12.78
CA ARG A 86 13.23 11.45 13.54
C ARG A 86 13.35 11.17 15.04
N ASP A 87 13.28 9.90 15.45
CA ASP A 87 13.32 9.45 16.85
C ASP A 87 12.17 10.00 17.73
N ALA A 88 11.06 10.44 17.10
CA ALA A 88 9.92 11.04 17.78
C ALA A 88 8.83 9.99 18.11
N LEU A 89 9.12 9.07 19.03
CA LEU A 89 8.26 7.92 19.34
C LEU A 89 6.82 8.29 19.75
N ALA A 90 6.65 9.29 20.62
CA ALA A 90 5.31 9.74 21.05
C ALA A 90 4.45 10.26 19.88
N HIS A 91 5.08 10.95 18.92
CA HIS A 91 4.39 11.41 17.71
C HIS A 91 4.05 10.25 16.77
N CYS A 92 4.95 9.27 16.63
CA CYS A 92 4.71 8.05 15.86
C CYS A 92 3.48 7.28 16.39
N LEU A 93 3.42 7.03 17.70
CA LEU A 93 2.31 6.31 18.33
C LEU A 93 0.97 7.04 18.16
N ARG A 94 0.97 8.37 18.26
CA ARG A 94 -0.24 9.17 18.03
C ARG A 94 -0.74 9.05 16.58
N TRP A 95 0.16 9.13 15.60
CA TRP A 95 -0.20 8.97 14.19
C TRP A 95 -0.67 7.55 13.86
N LEU A 96 -0.06 6.52 14.46
CA LEU A 96 -0.50 5.14 14.31
C LEU A 96 -1.87 4.90 14.94
N GLY A 97 -2.11 5.46 16.13
CA GLY A 97 -3.43 5.41 16.78
C GLY A 97 -4.51 6.09 15.96
N LEU A 98 -4.18 7.23 15.33
CA LEU A 98 -5.09 7.91 14.40
C LEU A 98 -5.37 7.05 13.16
N ALA A 99 -4.35 6.41 12.57
CA ALA A 99 -4.53 5.55 11.40
C ALA A 99 -5.44 4.34 11.66
N ILE A 100 -5.38 3.77 12.87
CA ILE A 100 -6.19 2.60 13.28
C ILE A 100 -7.60 3.00 13.73
N GLY A 101 -7.74 4.18 14.35
CA GLY A 101 -9.02 4.66 14.88
C GLY A 101 -9.92 5.34 13.85
N LEU A 102 -9.39 5.61 12.65
CA LEU A 102 -10.12 6.16 11.51
C LEU A 102 -10.78 5.03 10.70
#